data_AF-A0A023AYP5-F1
#
_entry.id   AF-A0A023AYP5-F1
#
_cell.length_a   1.000
_cell.length_b   1.000
_cell.length_c   1.000
_cell.angle_alpha   90.00
_cell.angle_beta   90.00
_cell.angle_gamma   90.00
#
_symmetry.space_group_name_H-M   'P 1'
#
loop_
_entity.id
_entity.type
_entity.pdbx_description
1 polymer ?
#
loop_
_entity_poly.entity_id
_entity_poly.type
_entity_poly.pdbx_seq_one_letter_code
_entity_poly.pdbx_strand_id
1 'polypeptide(L)'
;MLFVATGGAAVVPPTRADSVPTFVQFPLECGVLEILLSTAVGMMAAELEEMDRTVEAFNVACLEHHPKPRTLHDLHELKEPVDGFMDRLANTGKVLEQLLNSSEDMRGMELTRLYYSLLPDEATERDEDDYNPNLEIMFEYFDQELDQMTQRASKVQRVLANAERHINLKLSLMRSKFHIFDIISGILGVGIAAGNGISGIFGMNLRSDLENSKTSFLLSVSAIVLLAATSVLIAWYFRARYV
;
A
#
# COMPACT_ATOMS: atom_id res chain seq x y z
N MET A 1 35.99 8.23 11.38
CA MET A 1 37.41 8.20 10.97
C MET A 1 38.26 8.40 12.22
N LEU A 2 39.03 7.39 12.61
CA LEU A 2 39.98 7.41 13.73
C LEU A 2 41.21 8.24 13.34
N PHE A 3 41.69 9.13 14.22
CA PHE A 3 43.05 9.67 14.13
C PHE A 3 43.82 9.35 15.41
N VAL A 4 44.87 8.54 15.23
CA VAL A 4 45.90 8.22 16.20
C VAL A 4 46.95 9.33 16.16
N ALA A 5 47.28 9.92 17.31
CA ALA A 5 48.44 10.80 17.47
C ALA A 5 49.30 10.32 18.63
N THR A 6 50.43 9.71 18.27
CA THR A 6 51.60 9.44 19.11
C THR A 6 52.40 10.72 19.34
N GLY A 7 52.88 10.97 20.56
CA GLY A 7 53.93 11.94 20.83
C GLY A 7 53.87 12.54 22.22
N GLY A 8 54.72 12.06 23.14
CA GLY A 8 54.82 12.55 24.50
C GLY A 8 55.69 13.79 24.64
N ALA A 9 55.32 14.68 25.56
CA ALA A 9 56.24 15.51 26.35
C ALA A 9 55.52 16.14 27.54
N ALA A 10 56.16 16.01 28.71
CA ALA A 10 56.04 16.82 29.93
C ALA A 10 54.67 16.90 30.65
N VAL A 11 54.64 16.25 31.82
CA VAL A 11 53.64 16.44 32.88
C VAL A 11 53.76 17.86 33.44
N VAL A 12 52.80 18.72 33.08
CA VAL A 12 52.50 19.98 33.76
C VAL A 12 51.30 19.71 34.67
N PRO A 13 51.33 20.07 35.96
CA PRO A 13 50.17 19.89 36.83
C PRO A 13 49.01 20.76 36.33
N PRO A 14 47.79 20.23 36.16
CA PRO A 14 46.68 21.04 35.68
C PRO A 14 46.28 22.04 36.76
N THR A 15 46.69 23.29 36.57
CA THR A 15 45.99 24.46 37.10
C THR A 15 44.55 24.36 36.61
N ARG A 16 43.61 24.10 37.52
CA ARG A 16 42.20 23.82 37.20
C ARG A 16 41.45 25.11 36.86
N ALA A 17 41.84 25.72 35.77
CA ALA A 17 41.09 26.68 34.98
C ALA A 17 41.65 26.56 33.56
N ASP A 18 40.75 26.44 32.59
CA ASP A 18 41.03 26.49 31.15
C ASP A 18 41.51 25.17 30.51
N SER A 19 40.52 24.35 30.19
CA SER A 19 40.32 23.68 28.88
C SER A 19 39.52 22.39 29.06
N VAL A 20 38.28 22.52 29.55
CA VAL A 20 37.26 21.55 29.15
C VAL A 20 37.12 21.74 27.63
N PRO A 21 37.43 20.72 26.81
CA PRO A 21 37.30 20.86 25.36
C PRO A 21 35.88 21.30 25.05
N THR A 22 35.77 22.27 24.15
CA THR A 22 34.59 22.97 23.68
C THR A 22 33.62 22.05 22.92
N PHE A 23 33.23 20.92 23.51
CA PHE A 23 31.89 20.36 23.36
C PHE A 23 31.04 21.06 24.41
N VAL A 24 30.57 22.25 24.08
CA VAL A 24 29.56 22.95 24.88
C VAL A 24 28.31 22.06 24.88
N GLN A 25 28.16 21.32 25.99
CA GLN A 25 26.94 21.22 26.79
C GLN A 25 25.65 20.79 26.06
N PHE A 26 25.63 19.62 25.45
CA PHE A 26 24.36 18.87 25.43
C PHE A 26 24.26 18.07 26.74
N PRO A 27 23.21 18.25 27.54
CA PRO A 27 23.02 17.44 28.74
C PRO A 27 23.05 15.95 28.39
N LEU A 28 23.68 15.12 29.22
CA LEU A 28 23.84 13.68 28.97
C LEU A 28 22.49 13.01 28.70
N GLU A 29 21.48 13.40 29.45
CA GLU A 29 20.10 12.95 29.31
C GLU A 29 19.52 13.25 27.93
N CYS A 30 19.73 14.45 27.40
CA CYS A 30 19.23 14.82 26.07
C CYS A 30 19.98 14.04 24.99
N GLY A 31 21.29 13.83 25.13
CA GLY A 31 22.08 13.10 24.15
C GLY A 31 21.72 11.61 24.08
N VAL A 32 21.43 10.99 25.23
CA VAL A 32 20.92 9.62 25.28
C VAL A 32 19.53 9.54 24.62
N LEU A 33 18.66 10.51 24.90
CA LEU A 33 17.32 10.56 24.34
C LEU A 33 17.35 10.73 22.80
N GLU A 34 18.21 11.61 22.28
CA GLU A 34 18.44 11.78 20.85
C GLU A 34 18.83 10.47 20.17
N ILE A 35 19.78 9.74 20.75
CA ILE A 35 20.24 8.45 20.20
C ILE A 35 19.10 7.41 20.22
N LEU A 36 18.32 7.36 21.30
CA LEU A 36 17.19 6.44 21.42
C LEU A 36 16.10 6.75 20.39
N LEU A 37 15.73 8.02 20.25
CA LEU A 37 14.74 8.47 19.27
C LEU A 37 15.23 8.24 17.85
N SER A 38 16.46 8.62 17.54
CA SER A 38 17.07 8.38 16.23
C SER A 38 17.10 6.89 15.88
N THR A 39 17.42 6.02 16.85
CA THR A 39 17.38 4.57 16.63
C THR A 39 15.96 4.07 16.40
N ALA A 40 14.99 4.52 17.20
CA ALA A 40 13.59 4.10 17.06
C ALA A 40 12.99 4.55 15.72
N VAL A 41 13.20 5.82 15.35
CA VAL A 41 12.77 6.38 14.06
C VAL A 41 13.48 5.69 12.90
N GLY A 42 14.78 5.43 13.02
CA GLY A 42 15.54 4.66 12.04
C GLY A 42 15.02 3.24 11.83
N MET A 43 14.62 2.54 12.90
CA MET A 43 13.98 1.22 12.81
C MET A 43 12.62 1.30 12.10
N MET A 44 11.79 2.28 12.44
CA MET A 44 10.50 2.49 11.77
C MET A 44 10.70 2.84 10.28
N ALA A 45 11.75 3.61 9.95
CA ALA A 45 12.06 3.99 8.58
C ALA A 45 12.48 2.78 7.73
N ALA A 46 13.29 1.89 8.30
CA ALA A 46 13.68 0.64 7.65
C ALA A 46 12.47 -0.29 7.42
N GLU A 47 11.58 -0.42 8.40
CA GLU A 47 10.33 -1.18 8.30
C GLU A 47 9.45 -0.64 7.16
N LEU A 48 9.30 0.70 7.08
CA LEU A 48 8.55 1.34 5.99
C LEU A 48 9.17 1.07 4.61
N GLU A 49 10.49 1.11 4.49
CA GLU A 49 11.18 0.86 3.22
C GLU A 49 11.01 -0.59 2.75
N GLU A 50 11.04 -1.56 3.66
CA GLU A 50 10.77 -2.97 3.36
C GLU A 50 9.33 -3.18 2.85
N MET A 51 8.37 -2.52 3.50
CA MET A 51 6.96 -2.58 3.11
C MET A 51 6.71 -1.91 1.75
N ASP A 52 7.31 -0.75 1.50
CA ASP A 52 7.22 -0.05 0.21
C ASP A 52 7.75 -0.93 -0.94
N ARG A 53 8.92 -1.54 -0.77
CA ARG A 53 9.49 -2.48 -1.76
C ARG A 53 8.57 -3.67 -2.04
N THR A 54 7.96 -4.24 -0.99
CA THR A 54 7.06 -5.38 -1.12
C THR A 54 5.77 -4.99 -1.87
N VAL A 55 5.21 -3.82 -1.56
CA VAL A 55 4.01 -3.29 -2.23
C VAL A 55 4.31 -2.94 -3.69
N GLU A 56 5.44 -2.31 -3.99
CA GLU A 56 5.85 -2.01 -5.36
C GLU A 56 6.05 -3.28 -6.19
N ALA A 57 6.75 -4.29 -5.64
CA ALA A 57 6.94 -5.58 -6.30
C ALA A 57 5.62 -6.28 -6.58
N PHE A 58 4.70 -6.28 -5.60
CA PHE A 58 3.36 -6.83 -5.77
C PHE A 58 2.55 -6.09 -6.84
N ASN A 59 2.61 -4.75 -6.83
CA ASN A 59 1.87 -3.92 -7.79
C ASN A 59 2.35 -4.18 -9.23
N VAL A 60 3.67 -4.27 -9.45
CA VAL A 60 4.23 -4.64 -10.77
C VAL A 60 3.75 -6.03 -11.20
N ALA A 61 3.80 -7.03 -10.30
CA ALA A 61 3.33 -8.38 -10.60
C ALA A 61 1.82 -8.42 -10.93
N CYS A 62 1.00 -7.66 -10.22
CA CYS A 62 -0.44 -7.56 -10.46
C CYS A 62 -0.80 -6.84 -11.76
N LEU A 63 -0.01 -5.86 -12.19
CA LEU A 63 -0.21 -5.15 -13.45
C LEU A 63 0.15 -6.03 -14.65
N GLU A 64 1.22 -6.81 -14.56
CA GLU A 64 1.66 -7.68 -15.65
C GLU A 64 0.82 -8.95 -15.81
N HIS A 65 0.39 -9.57 -14.71
CA HIS A 65 -0.34 -10.84 -14.77
C HIS A 65 -1.87 -10.64 -14.79
N HIS A 66 -2.60 -11.61 -15.37
CA HIS A 66 -4.05 -11.63 -15.26
C HIS A 66 -4.45 -11.78 -13.76
N PRO A 67 -5.21 -10.84 -13.19
CA PRO A 67 -5.52 -10.85 -11.77
C PRO A 67 -6.38 -12.07 -11.48
N LYS A 68 -5.85 -12.93 -10.62
CA LYS A 68 -6.59 -14.08 -10.09
C LYS A 68 -7.32 -13.63 -8.83
N PRO A 69 -8.49 -14.20 -8.49
CA PRO A 69 -9.19 -13.85 -7.26
C PRO A 69 -8.34 -14.04 -5.99
N ARG A 70 -7.30 -14.88 -6.03
CA ARG A 70 -6.31 -15.04 -4.94
C ARG A 70 -5.45 -13.78 -4.70
N THR A 71 -5.18 -12.99 -5.74
CA THR A 71 -4.39 -11.74 -5.59
C THR A 71 -5.07 -10.71 -4.70
N LEU A 72 -6.39 -10.76 -4.52
CA LEU A 72 -7.08 -9.92 -3.54
C LEU A 72 -6.76 -10.34 -2.10
N HIS A 73 -6.62 -11.64 -1.85
CA HIS A 73 -6.27 -12.15 -0.52
C HIS A 73 -4.84 -11.73 -0.16
N ASP A 74 -3.90 -11.92 -1.09
CA ASP A 74 -2.50 -11.52 -0.93
C ASP A 74 -2.36 -9.99 -0.71
N LEU A 75 -3.18 -9.18 -1.41
CA LEU A 75 -3.25 -7.73 -1.20
C LEU A 75 -3.79 -7.36 0.19
N HIS A 76 -4.80 -8.09 0.67
CA HIS A 76 -5.35 -7.87 2.01
C HIS A 76 -4.34 -8.25 3.09
N GLU A 77 -3.61 -9.35 2.93
CA GLU A 77 -2.55 -9.77 3.83
C GLU A 77 -1.41 -8.73 3.92
N LEU A 78 -1.14 -8.02 2.82
CA LEU A 78 -0.17 -6.91 2.79
C LEU A 78 -0.73 -5.60 3.35
N LYS A 79 -2.06 -5.43 3.39
CA LYS A 79 -2.73 -4.23 3.91
C LYS A 79 -2.66 -4.15 5.43
N GLU A 80 -2.90 -5.27 6.11
CA GLU A 80 -2.90 -5.35 7.57
C GLU A 80 -1.60 -4.81 8.22
N PRO A 81 -0.38 -5.19 7.78
CA PRO A 81 0.84 -4.64 8.36
C PRO A 81 1.01 -3.15 8.04
N VAL A 82 0.59 -2.67 6.86
CA VAL A 82 0.62 -1.24 6.48
C VAL A 82 -0.27 -0.41 7.38
N ASP A 83 -1.49 -0.86 7.63
CA ASP A 83 -2.41 -0.16 8.52
C ASP A 83 -1.91 -0.21 9.98
N GLY A 84 -1.38 -1.35 10.43
CA GLY A 84 -0.78 -1.46 11.77
C GLY A 84 0.46 -0.59 11.97
N PHE A 85 1.30 -0.42 10.94
CA PHE A 85 2.44 0.48 10.97
C PHE A 85 2.01 1.96 11.01
N MET A 86 0.98 2.33 10.24
CA MET A 86 0.39 3.68 10.27
C MET A 86 -0.16 4.04 11.65
N ASP A 87 -0.88 3.11 12.30
CA ASP A 87 -1.40 3.32 13.65
C ASP A 87 -0.27 3.52 14.66
N ARG A 88 0.83 2.75 14.53
CA ARG A 88 2.03 2.93 15.36
C ARG A 88 2.66 4.31 15.16
N LEU A 89 2.85 4.75 13.91
CA LEU A 89 3.38 6.09 13.62
C LEU A 89 2.49 7.20 14.19
N ALA A 90 1.18 7.09 14.00
CA ALA A 90 0.23 8.08 14.51
C ALA A 90 0.24 8.15 16.05
N ASN A 91 0.40 7.01 16.73
CA ASN A 91 0.51 6.99 18.19
C ASN A 91 1.83 7.59 18.68
N THR A 92 2.95 7.28 18.03
CA THR A 92 4.26 7.87 18.37
C THR A 92 4.26 9.38 18.15
N GLY A 93 3.72 9.85 17.02
CA GLY A 93 3.58 11.28 16.73
C GLY A 93 2.74 12.00 17.80
N LYS A 94 1.59 11.43 18.19
CA LYS A 94 0.75 11.99 19.27
C LYS A 94 1.48 12.11 20.60
N VAL A 95 2.28 11.12 20.98
CA VAL A 95 3.06 11.16 22.23
C VAL A 95 4.12 12.26 22.16
N LEU A 96 4.78 12.41 21.01
CA LEU A 96 5.78 13.46 20.81
C LEU A 96 5.14 14.85 20.80
N GLU A 97 3.98 15.02 20.15
CA GLU A 97 3.19 16.26 20.15
C GLU A 97 2.72 16.63 21.57
N GLN A 98 2.26 15.65 22.36
CA GLN A 98 1.88 15.88 23.77
C GLN A 98 3.08 16.36 24.59
N LEU A 99 4.25 15.76 24.36
CA LEU A 99 5.47 16.12 25.05
C LEU A 99 5.95 17.53 24.69
N LEU A 100 5.90 17.89 23.40
CA LEU A 100 6.25 19.21 22.91
C LEU A 100 5.33 20.31 23.48
N ASN A 101 4.05 19.99 23.67
CA ASN A 101 3.05 20.93 24.19
C ASN A 101 3.09 21.10 25.73
N SER A 102 3.87 20.29 26.44
CA SER A 102 3.93 20.29 27.91
C SER A 102 5.28 20.85 28.39
N SER A 103 5.29 22.14 28.73
CA SER A 103 6.47 22.79 29.31
C SER A 103 6.90 22.14 30.63
N GLU A 104 5.95 21.59 31.41
CA GLU A 104 6.24 20.84 32.63
C GLU A 104 7.05 19.56 32.33
N ASP A 105 6.64 18.78 31.33
CA ASP A 105 7.34 17.55 30.95
C ASP A 105 8.71 17.85 30.34
N MET A 106 8.83 18.89 29.51
CA MET A 106 10.13 19.32 28.96
C MET A 106 11.12 19.70 30.05
N ARG A 107 10.68 20.46 31.07
CA ARG A 107 11.52 20.76 32.24
C ARG A 107 11.86 19.52 33.06
N GLY A 108 10.91 18.59 33.19
CA GLY A 108 11.09 17.33 33.90
C GLY A 108 12.19 16.45 33.29
N MET A 109 12.47 16.62 31.99
CA MET A 109 13.50 15.88 31.28
C MET A 109 14.92 16.42 31.53
N GLU A 110 15.09 17.64 32.05
CA GLU A 110 16.41 18.23 32.35
C GLU A 110 16.98 17.76 33.70
N LEU A 111 17.32 16.47 33.77
CA LEU A 111 17.78 15.83 35.01
C LEU A 111 19.06 16.47 35.57
N THR A 112 19.99 16.89 34.72
CA THR A 112 21.24 17.55 35.14
C THR A 112 20.94 18.91 35.78
N ARG A 113 20.06 19.71 35.17
CA ARG A 113 19.66 21.02 35.71
C ARG A 113 18.86 20.87 37.00
N LEU A 114 18.00 19.85 37.08
CA LEU A 114 17.22 19.52 38.27
C LEU A 114 18.12 19.09 39.42
N TYR A 115 19.16 18.30 39.16
CA TYR A 115 20.17 17.91 40.15
C TYR A 115 20.90 19.12 40.74
N TYR A 116 21.36 20.06 39.91
CA TYR A 116 22.03 21.28 40.40
C TYR A 116 21.08 22.19 41.20
N SER A 117 19.80 22.27 40.84
CA SER A 117 18.81 23.06 41.58
C SER A 117 18.47 22.55 42.99
N LEU A 118 18.79 21.29 43.28
CA LEU A 118 18.58 20.67 44.60
C LEU A 118 19.76 20.91 45.56
N LEU A 119 20.87 21.51 45.09
CA LEU A 119 22.02 21.84 45.94
C LEU A 119 21.77 23.13 46.73
N PRO A 120 22.04 23.13 48.06
CA PRO A 120 21.64 24.21 48.97
C PRO A 120 22.33 25.57 48.79
N ASP A 121 23.39 25.68 47.97
CA ASP A 121 24.17 26.92 47.79
C ASP A 121 23.75 27.75 46.55
N GLU A 122 22.96 27.19 45.63
CA GLU A 122 22.61 27.83 44.34
C GLU A 122 21.10 27.74 44.04
N ALA A 123 20.26 28.12 45.00
CA ALA A 123 18.82 28.24 44.79
C ALA A 123 18.51 29.47 43.91
N THR A 124 18.74 29.34 42.60
CA THR A 124 18.31 30.32 41.59
C THR A 124 16.79 30.30 41.50
N GLU A 125 16.13 31.46 41.58
CA GLU A 125 14.70 31.61 41.29
C GLU A 125 14.43 31.07 39.87
N ARG A 126 13.65 29.99 39.76
CA ARG A 126 13.30 29.37 38.48
C ARG A 126 12.02 30.00 37.98
N ASP A 127 12.06 30.63 36.81
CA ASP A 127 10.83 30.96 36.08
C ASP A 127 10.15 29.67 35.63
N GLU A 128 8.81 29.64 35.69
CA GLU A 128 8.05 28.43 35.37
C GLU A 128 8.22 28.01 33.90
N ASP A 129 8.52 28.95 33.01
CA ASP A 129 8.64 28.77 31.56
C ASP A 129 10.10 28.62 31.05
N ASP A 130 11.10 28.58 31.94
CA ASP A 130 12.51 28.49 31.53
C ASP A 130 12.96 27.02 31.36
N TYR A 131 12.83 26.50 30.13
CA TYR A 131 13.38 25.20 29.68
C TYR A 131 14.36 25.38 28.51
N ASN A 132 15.17 24.36 28.24
CA ASN A 132 16.24 24.38 27.25
C ASN A 132 15.66 24.37 25.83
N PRO A 133 15.86 25.44 25.04
CA PRO A 133 15.32 25.53 23.69
C PRO A 133 15.90 24.46 22.76
N ASN A 134 17.07 23.89 23.06
CA ASN A 134 17.65 22.83 22.25
C ASN A 134 16.87 21.50 22.36
N LEU A 135 16.20 21.25 23.50
CA LEU A 135 15.35 20.06 23.66
C LEU A 135 14.10 20.18 22.79
N GLU A 136 13.47 21.35 22.78
CA GLU A 136 12.31 21.64 21.94
C GLU A 136 12.65 21.48 20.45
N ILE A 137 13.75 22.10 20.00
CA ILE A 137 14.22 21.97 18.61
C ILE A 137 14.47 20.49 18.23
N MET A 138 15.02 19.68 19.15
CA MET A 138 15.24 18.26 18.91
C MET A 138 13.92 17.50 18.74
N PHE A 139 12.90 17.78 19.57
CA PHE A 139 11.59 17.16 19.42
C PHE A 139 10.85 17.64 18.19
N GLU A 140 10.91 18.92 17.84
CA GLU A 140 10.35 19.45 16.59
C GLU A 140 10.96 18.75 15.37
N TYR A 141 12.27 18.48 15.39
CA TYR A 141 12.94 17.73 14.34
C TYR A 141 12.36 16.32 14.18
N PHE A 142 12.23 15.57 15.29
CA PHE A 142 11.67 14.22 15.23
C PHE A 142 10.18 14.21 14.89
N ASP A 143 9.41 15.23 15.29
CA ASP A 143 8.00 15.38 14.93
C ASP A 143 7.85 15.57 13.41
N GLN A 144 8.67 16.44 12.83
CA GLN A 144 8.74 16.62 11.38
C GLN A 144 9.18 15.33 10.66
N GLU A 145 10.14 14.58 11.21
CA GLU A 145 10.59 13.31 10.64
C GLU A 145 9.45 12.25 10.65
N LEU A 146 8.70 12.16 11.75
CA LEU A 146 7.54 11.28 11.87
C LEU A 146 6.40 11.69 10.93
N ASP A 147 6.15 12.98 10.73
CA ASP A 147 5.15 13.46 9.75
C ASP A 147 5.57 13.08 8.32
N GLN A 148 6.84 13.29 7.95
CA GLN A 148 7.36 12.85 6.65
C GLN A 148 7.20 11.34 6.44
N MET A 149 7.47 10.53 7.47
CA MET A 149 7.24 9.09 7.41
C MET A 149 5.76 8.75 7.26
N THR A 150 4.88 9.44 7.97
CA THR A 150 3.41 9.27 7.88
C THR A 150 2.92 9.59 6.47
N GLN A 151 3.43 10.65 5.83
CA GLN A 151 3.12 11.00 4.46
C GLN A 151 3.58 9.92 3.46
N ARG A 152 4.77 9.35 3.66
CA ARG A 152 5.31 8.24 2.85
C ARG A 152 4.48 6.97 3.04
N ALA A 153 4.17 6.57 4.26
CA ALA A 153 3.33 5.41 4.56
C ALA A 153 1.91 5.59 3.98
N SER A 154 1.35 6.80 4.04
CA SER A 154 0.08 7.13 3.38
C SER A 154 0.14 6.97 1.85
N LYS A 155 1.30 7.23 1.22
CA LYS A 155 1.50 6.99 -0.22
C LYS A 155 1.43 5.49 -0.52
N VAL A 156 2.08 4.65 0.29
CA VAL A 156 2.02 3.19 0.17
C VAL A 156 0.58 2.69 0.27
N GLN A 157 -0.17 3.16 1.28
CA GLN A 157 -1.59 2.81 1.45
C GLN A 157 -2.45 3.21 0.23
N ARG A 158 -2.20 4.39 -0.35
CA ARG A 158 -2.87 4.83 -1.59
C ARG A 158 -2.54 3.93 -2.78
N VAL A 159 -1.28 3.50 -2.93
CA VAL A 159 -0.87 2.55 -3.99
C VAL A 159 -1.64 1.24 -3.82
N LEU A 160 -1.73 0.72 -2.61
CA LEU A 160 -2.45 -0.50 -2.30
C LEU A 160 -3.95 -0.40 -2.62
N ALA A 161 -4.60 0.70 -2.20
CA ALA A 161 -6.00 0.96 -2.52
C ALA A 161 -6.25 1.13 -4.04
N ASN A 162 -5.27 1.67 -4.78
CA ASN A 162 -5.35 1.76 -6.23
C ASN A 162 -5.25 0.37 -6.88
N ALA A 163 -4.35 -0.48 -6.40
CA ALA A 163 -4.22 -1.86 -6.86
C ALA A 163 -5.51 -2.66 -6.61
N GLU A 164 -6.11 -2.51 -5.42
CA GLU A 164 -7.41 -3.12 -5.08
C GLU A 164 -8.50 -2.74 -6.09
N ARG A 165 -8.63 -1.44 -6.36
CA ARG A 165 -9.60 -0.92 -7.34
C ARG A 165 -9.33 -1.44 -8.74
N HIS A 166 -8.07 -1.53 -9.13
CA HIS A 166 -7.68 -2.08 -10.43
C HIS A 166 -8.06 -3.55 -10.58
N ILE A 167 -7.77 -4.38 -9.57
CA ILE A 167 -8.12 -5.80 -9.55
C ILE A 167 -9.64 -5.99 -9.61
N ASN A 168 -10.38 -5.25 -8.78
CA ASN A 168 -11.84 -5.32 -8.75
C ASN A 168 -12.47 -4.88 -10.08
N LEU A 169 -11.93 -3.84 -10.72
CA LEU A 169 -12.37 -3.41 -12.04
C LEU A 169 -12.11 -4.49 -13.11
N LYS A 170 -10.93 -5.10 -13.12
CA LYS A 170 -10.58 -6.14 -14.11
C LYS A 170 -11.43 -7.41 -13.89
N LEU A 171 -11.71 -7.78 -12.65
CA LEU A 171 -12.59 -8.91 -12.31
C LEU A 171 -14.04 -8.65 -12.75
N SER A 172 -14.57 -7.44 -12.52
CA SER A 172 -15.91 -7.08 -12.98
C SER A 172 -16.01 -7.06 -14.51
N LEU A 173 -14.98 -6.56 -15.21
CA LEU A 173 -14.90 -6.64 -16.67
C LEU A 173 -14.86 -8.08 -17.18
N MET A 174 -14.12 -8.98 -16.52
CA MET A 174 -14.10 -10.41 -16.90
C MET A 174 -15.48 -11.04 -16.78
N ARG A 175 -16.22 -10.75 -15.70
CA ARG A 175 -17.59 -11.23 -15.51
C ARG A 175 -18.52 -10.71 -16.60
N SER A 176 -18.45 -9.41 -16.91
CA SER A 176 -19.28 -8.79 -17.95
C SER A 176 -18.98 -9.36 -19.33
N LYS A 177 -17.70 -9.57 -19.67
CA LYS A 177 -17.29 -10.21 -20.93
C LYS A 177 -17.78 -11.65 -21.04
N PHE A 178 -17.69 -12.41 -19.94
CA PHE A 178 -18.18 -13.78 -19.90
C PHE A 178 -19.69 -13.85 -20.12
N HIS A 179 -20.48 -12.96 -19.52
CA HIS A 179 -21.93 -12.93 -19.72
C HIS A 179 -22.31 -12.61 -21.18
N ILE A 180 -21.62 -11.67 -21.83
CA ILE A 180 -21.83 -11.37 -23.26
C ILE A 180 -21.47 -12.60 -24.11
N PHE A 181 -20.37 -13.26 -23.80
CA PHE A 181 -19.96 -14.49 -24.49
C PHE A 181 -21.01 -15.61 -24.35
N ASP A 182 -21.56 -15.79 -23.15
CA ASP A 182 -22.61 -16.77 -22.87
C ASP A 182 -23.88 -16.48 -23.70
N ILE A 183 -24.33 -15.22 -23.75
CA ILE A 183 -25.46 -14.81 -24.58
C ILE A 183 -25.20 -15.12 -26.07
N ILE A 184 -24.01 -14.78 -26.58
CA ILE A 184 -23.64 -15.06 -27.98
C ILE A 184 -23.63 -16.57 -28.25
N SER A 185 -23.06 -17.37 -27.33
CA SER A 185 -23.04 -18.82 -27.42
C SER A 185 -24.45 -19.41 -27.40
N GLY A 186 -25.35 -18.89 -26.55
CA GLY A 186 -26.75 -19.28 -26.49
C GLY A 186 -27.49 -19.02 -27.81
N ILE A 187 -27.31 -17.83 -28.41
CA ILE A 187 -27.92 -17.49 -29.71
C ILE A 187 -27.45 -18.46 -30.81
N LEU A 188 -26.15 -18.75 -30.87
CA LEU A 188 -25.59 -19.72 -31.82
C LEU A 188 -26.14 -21.13 -31.56
N GLY A 189 -26.21 -21.54 -30.30
CA GLY A 189 -26.74 -22.84 -29.87
C GLY A 189 -28.20 -23.05 -30.27
N VAL A 190 -29.06 -22.04 -30.08
CA VAL A 190 -30.47 -22.08 -30.51
C VAL A 190 -30.57 -22.24 -32.04
N GLY A 191 -29.75 -21.54 -32.81
CA GLY A 191 -29.71 -21.69 -34.27
C GLY A 191 -29.33 -23.11 -34.72
N ILE A 192 -28.31 -23.70 -34.08
CA ILE A 192 -27.89 -25.08 -34.35
C ILE A 192 -28.98 -26.08 -33.93
N ALA A 193 -29.59 -25.89 -32.76
CA ALA A 193 -30.65 -26.77 -32.26
C ALA A 193 -31.87 -26.78 -33.19
N ALA A 194 -32.29 -25.61 -33.69
CA ALA A 194 -33.36 -25.51 -34.67
C ALA A 194 -33.01 -26.22 -35.99
N GLY A 195 -31.79 -26.04 -36.50
CA GLY A 195 -31.30 -26.73 -37.71
C GLY A 195 -31.25 -28.25 -37.54
N ASN A 196 -30.76 -28.73 -36.39
CA ASN A 196 -30.75 -30.15 -36.04
C ASN A 196 -32.17 -30.72 -35.90
N GLY A 197 -33.11 -29.95 -35.36
CA GLY A 197 -34.51 -30.36 -35.26
C GLY A 197 -35.14 -30.58 -36.64
N ILE A 198 -34.95 -29.64 -37.57
CA ILE A 198 -35.42 -29.77 -38.96
C ILE A 198 -34.75 -30.98 -39.63
N SER A 199 -33.42 -31.07 -39.53
CA SER A 199 -32.65 -32.20 -40.06
C SER A 199 -33.12 -33.55 -39.50
N GLY A 200 -33.43 -33.60 -38.19
CA GLY A 200 -33.94 -34.79 -37.52
C GLY A 200 -35.31 -35.21 -38.05
N ILE A 201 -36.25 -34.29 -38.23
CA ILE A 201 -37.59 -34.59 -38.78
C ILE A 201 -37.47 -35.20 -40.18
N PHE A 202 -36.59 -34.68 -41.02
CA PHE A 202 -36.35 -35.19 -42.38
C PHE A 202 -35.46 -36.45 -42.43
N GLY A 203 -34.62 -36.68 -41.42
CA GLY A 203 -33.76 -37.85 -41.30
C GLY A 203 -34.43 -39.06 -40.63
N MET A 204 -35.62 -38.89 -40.06
CA MET A 204 -36.41 -39.99 -39.50
C MET A 204 -37.06 -40.81 -40.60
N ASN A 205 -37.05 -42.14 -40.45
CA ASN A 205 -37.68 -43.10 -41.36
C ASN A 205 -39.23 -43.09 -41.23
N LEU A 206 -39.83 -41.92 -41.45
CA LEU A 206 -41.27 -41.72 -41.53
C LEU A 206 -41.67 -41.69 -43.01
N ARG A 207 -42.74 -42.42 -43.36
CA ARG A 207 -43.25 -42.51 -44.74
C ARG A 207 -43.94 -41.19 -45.11
N SER A 208 -43.12 -40.20 -45.43
CA SER A 208 -43.55 -38.88 -45.89
C SER A 208 -43.29 -38.83 -47.40
N ASP A 209 -44.35 -38.76 -48.21
CA ASP A 209 -44.27 -38.65 -49.68
C ASP A 209 -43.50 -37.39 -50.19
N LEU A 210 -42.91 -36.60 -49.28
CA LEU A 210 -42.00 -35.47 -49.54
C LEU A 210 -40.59 -35.88 -49.98
N GLU A 211 -40.19 -37.15 -49.79
CA GLU A 211 -38.84 -37.63 -50.12
C GLU A 211 -38.59 -37.76 -51.64
N ASN A 212 -39.65 -37.95 -52.42
CA ASN A 212 -39.56 -38.16 -53.88
C ASN A 212 -39.38 -36.84 -54.68
N SER A 213 -39.56 -35.68 -54.05
CA SER A 213 -39.44 -34.38 -54.73
C SER A 213 -38.12 -33.68 -54.40
N LYS A 214 -37.31 -33.39 -55.44
CA LYS A 214 -36.09 -32.57 -55.33
C LYS A 214 -36.36 -31.20 -54.68
N THR A 215 -37.59 -30.70 -54.81
CA THR A 215 -38.04 -29.42 -54.24
C THR A 215 -38.11 -29.43 -52.72
N SER A 216 -38.52 -30.53 -52.08
CA SER A 216 -38.64 -30.61 -50.62
C SER A 216 -37.27 -30.69 -49.93
N PHE A 217 -36.33 -31.41 -50.53
CA PHE A 217 -34.93 -31.45 -50.07
C PHE A 217 -34.24 -30.09 -50.22
N LEU A 218 -34.43 -29.41 -51.36
CA LEU A 218 -33.91 -28.05 -51.54
C LEU A 218 -34.52 -27.06 -50.54
N LEU A 219 -35.81 -27.20 -50.23
CA LEU A 219 -36.51 -26.33 -49.28
C LEU A 219 -36.04 -26.53 -47.83
N SER A 220 -35.82 -27.77 -47.39
CA SER A 220 -35.30 -28.04 -46.04
C SER A 220 -33.85 -27.59 -45.87
N VAL A 221 -32.98 -27.84 -46.86
CA VAL A 221 -31.59 -27.36 -46.83
C VAL A 221 -31.53 -25.84 -46.84
N SER A 222 -32.30 -25.18 -47.71
CA SER A 222 -32.36 -23.71 -47.74
C SER A 222 -32.91 -23.10 -46.45
N ALA A 223 -33.89 -23.74 -45.80
CA ALA A 223 -34.39 -23.31 -44.50
C ALA A 223 -33.32 -23.41 -43.39
N ILE A 224 -32.55 -24.51 -43.35
CA ILE A 224 -31.44 -24.68 -42.38
C ILE A 224 -30.35 -23.64 -42.61
N VAL A 225 -29.97 -23.40 -43.88
CA VAL A 225 -28.94 -22.40 -44.23
C VAL A 225 -29.41 -20.99 -43.89
N LEU A 226 -30.68 -20.67 -44.13
CA LEU A 226 -31.24 -19.35 -43.79
C LEU A 226 -31.29 -19.15 -42.27
N LEU A 227 -31.69 -20.17 -41.50
CA LEU A 227 -31.67 -20.10 -40.03
C LEU A 227 -30.25 -19.91 -39.50
N ALA A 228 -29.27 -20.65 -40.03
CA ALA A 228 -27.86 -20.47 -39.66
C ALA A 228 -27.33 -19.07 -40.03
N ALA A 229 -27.70 -18.54 -41.20
CA ALA A 229 -27.32 -17.19 -41.60
C ALA A 229 -27.93 -16.14 -40.67
N THR A 230 -29.21 -16.26 -40.32
CA THR A 230 -29.87 -15.32 -39.39
C THR A 230 -29.28 -15.36 -37.98
N SER A 231 -28.93 -16.55 -37.45
CA SER A 231 -28.31 -16.65 -36.12
C SER A 231 -26.92 -16.02 -36.09
N VAL A 232 -26.11 -16.20 -37.14
CA VAL A 232 -24.80 -15.56 -37.28
C VAL A 232 -24.93 -14.04 -37.44
N LEU A 233 -25.90 -13.56 -38.22
CA LEU A 233 -26.16 -12.12 -38.37
C LEU A 233 -26.58 -11.46 -37.05
N ILE A 234 -27.45 -12.13 -36.27
CA ILE A 234 -27.86 -11.65 -34.95
C ILE A 234 -26.67 -11.63 -33.99
N ALA A 235 -25.86 -12.70 -33.96
CA ALA A 235 -24.65 -12.76 -33.14
C ALA A 235 -23.63 -11.68 -33.54
N TRP A 236 -23.46 -11.43 -34.83
CA TRP A 236 -22.60 -10.37 -35.35
C TRP A 236 -23.10 -8.98 -34.97
N TYR A 237 -24.41 -8.73 -35.10
CA TYR A 237 -25.05 -7.48 -34.68
C TYR A 237 -24.87 -7.22 -33.18
N PHE A 238 -25.09 -8.23 -32.35
CA PHE A 238 -24.85 -8.13 -30.91
C PHE A 238 -23.38 -7.86 -30.61
N ARG A 239 -22.46 -8.56 -31.26
CA ARG A 239 -21.02 -8.30 -31.09
C ARG A 239 -20.66 -6.86 -31.46
N ALA A 240 -21.16 -6.34 -32.60
CA ALA A 240 -20.85 -4.99 -33.07
C ALA A 240 -21.43 -3.88 -32.17
N ARG A 241 -22.47 -4.18 -31.38
CA ARG A 241 -23.15 -3.20 -30.51
C ARG A 241 -22.64 -3.23 -29.06
N TYR A 242 -22.16 -4.39 -28.58
CA TYR A 242 -21.81 -4.60 -27.17
C TYR A 242 -20.31 -4.85 -26.90
N VAL A 243 -19.48 -4.99 -27.95
CA VAL A 243 -18.01 -5.03 -27.87
C VAL A 243 -17.45 -3.73 -28.42
#